data_AF-A0A3C1A1P1-F1
#
_entry.id   AF-A0A3C1A1P1-F1
#
_cell.length_a   1.000
_cell.length_b   1.000
_cell.length_c   1.000
_cell.angle_alpha   90.00
_cell.angle_beta   90.00
_cell.angle_gamma   90.00
#
_symmetry.space_group_name_H-M   'P 1'
#
loop_
_entity.id
_entity.type
_entity.pdbx_description
1 polymer ?
#
loop_
_entity_poly.entity_id
_entity_poly.type
_entity_poly.pdbx_seq_one_letter_code
_entity_poly.pdbx_strand_id
1 'polypeptide(L)'
;WRYFSQAVVLTTGTFLNGRLITGLQTRPGGRAGESPAVGLSNSLAELGFTLRRLKTDTPPRIDARTIDFSKTEVQMGSETPLYFSFSYPEAGILPPEPLIRGEPNPIYPRPKDTDWQPQLPCYLVHTNKKTHEIIRSNLGRSPLYTGLIEGI
;
A
#
# COMPACT_ATOMS: atom_id res chain seq x y z
N TRP A 1 3.38 33.08 -6.05
CA TRP A 1 1.94 33.28 -5.81
C TRP A 1 1.64 33.08 -4.33
N ARG A 2 0.69 33.85 -3.76
CA ARG A 2 0.18 33.67 -2.38
C ARG A 2 -1.32 33.46 -2.48
N TYR A 3 -1.84 32.50 -1.72
CA TYR A 3 -3.27 32.19 -1.64
C TYR A 3 -3.75 32.44 -0.20
N PHE A 4 -4.94 33.00 -0.05
CA PHE A 4 -5.52 33.34 1.26
C PHE A 4 -6.79 32.51 1.49
N SER A 5 -6.99 32.06 2.73
CA SER A 5 -8.14 31.26 3.14
C SER A 5 -8.42 31.49 4.62
N GLN A 6 -9.67 31.29 5.05
CA GLN A 6 -10.03 31.36 6.48
C GLN A 6 -9.57 30.13 7.26
N ALA A 7 -9.48 28.97 6.60
CA ALA A 7 -9.03 27.71 7.18
C ALA A 7 -8.20 26.90 6.17
N VAL A 8 -7.29 26.07 6.66
CA VAL A 8 -6.47 25.15 5.86
C VAL A 8 -6.47 23.78 6.52
N VAL A 9 -6.67 22.72 5.73
CA VAL A 9 -6.57 21.33 6.19
C VAL A 9 -5.34 20.70 5.55
N LEU A 10 -4.43 20.17 6.36
CA LEU A 10 -3.19 19.53 5.89
C LEU A 10 -3.33 18.01 5.88
N THR A 11 -3.21 17.39 4.71
CA THR A 11 -3.32 15.92 4.51
C THR A 11 -2.10 15.38 3.76
N THR A 12 -0.91 15.71 4.26
CA THR A 12 0.38 15.46 3.60
C THR A 12 0.77 13.98 3.47
N GLY A 13 0.07 13.07 4.16
CA GLY A 13 0.36 11.64 4.13
C GLY A 13 1.82 11.34 4.50
N THR A 14 2.51 10.55 3.67
CA THR A 14 3.91 10.15 3.89
C THR A 14 4.94 11.14 3.32
N PHE A 15 4.51 12.32 2.85
CA PHE A 15 5.38 13.23 2.09
C PHE A 15 6.19 14.20 2.95
N LEU A 16 5.69 14.56 4.14
CA LEU A 16 6.32 15.57 5.00
C LEU A 16 7.71 15.10 5.43
N ASN A 17 8.76 15.71 4.86
CA ASN A 17 10.15 15.29 5.01
C ASN A 17 10.36 13.76 4.84
N GLY A 18 9.62 13.19 3.87
CA GLY A 18 9.57 11.76 3.58
C GLY A 18 10.92 11.21 3.11
N ARG A 19 11.22 9.98 3.55
CA ARG A 19 12.42 9.23 3.14
C ARG A 19 12.02 7.80 2.80
N LEU A 20 12.55 7.29 1.70
CA LEU A 20 12.41 5.91 1.28
C LEU A 20 13.71 5.19 1.57
N ILE A 21 13.61 4.02 2.20
CA ILE A 21 14.77 3.27 2.68
C ILE A 21 14.69 1.84 2.19
N THR A 22 15.77 1.35 1.58
CA THR A 22 15.85 -0.01 1.03
C THR A 22 17.24 -0.57 1.30
N GLY A 23 17.32 -1.52 2.24
CA GLY A 23 18.60 -1.98 2.77
C GLY A 23 19.39 -0.80 3.35
N LEU A 24 20.60 -0.57 2.81
CA LEU A 24 21.48 0.51 3.24
C LEU A 24 21.26 1.83 2.47
N GLN A 25 20.40 1.83 1.46
CA GLN A 25 20.16 3.02 0.64
C GLN A 25 18.99 3.84 1.21
N THR A 26 19.20 5.15 1.33
CA THR A 26 18.18 6.13 1.71
C THR A 26 18.05 7.18 0.61
N ARG A 27 16.82 7.50 0.21
CA ARG A 27 16.53 8.56 -0.76
C ARG A 27 15.38 9.45 -0.27
N PRO A 28 15.39 10.76 -0.58
CA PRO A 28 14.24 11.62 -0.32
C PRO A 28 13.05 11.14 -1.16
N GLY A 29 11.85 11.14 -0.56
CA GLY A 29 10.63 10.80 -1.28
C GLY A 29 9.43 10.56 -0.36
N GLY A 30 8.25 10.98 -0.80
CA GLY A 30 6.99 10.68 -0.09
C GLY A 30 6.46 9.29 -0.43
N ARG A 31 6.59 8.91 -1.71
CA ARG A 31 6.25 7.60 -2.28
C ARG A 31 7.27 7.24 -3.34
N ALA A 32 7.32 5.97 -3.76
CA ALA A 32 8.28 5.54 -4.77
C ALA A 32 8.10 6.32 -6.08
N GLY A 33 9.11 7.10 -6.45
CA GLY A 33 9.09 7.94 -7.66
C GLY A 33 8.59 9.37 -7.44
N GLU A 34 8.18 9.73 -6.21
CA GLU A 34 7.61 11.04 -5.89
C GLU A 34 8.47 11.79 -4.86
N SER A 35 8.77 13.07 -5.14
CA SER A 35 9.56 13.95 -4.26
C SER A 35 8.87 14.24 -2.92
N PRO A 36 9.62 14.49 -1.83
CA PRO A 36 9.03 14.82 -0.52
C PRO A 36 8.64 16.30 -0.42
N ALA A 37 7.80 16.63 0.56
CA ALA A 37 7.47 17.99 0.94
C ALA A 37 8.40 18.47 2.07
N VAL A 38 9.42 19.28 1.74
CA VAL A 38 10.42 19.77 2.71
C VAL A 38 9.99 21.11 3.31
N GLY A 39 9.61 22.09 2.50
CA GLY A 39 9.33 23.46 2.97
C GLY A 39 8.19 23.55 4.00
N LEU A 40 7.12 22.78 3.82
CA LEU A 40 6.01 22.76 4.77
C LEU A 40 6.43 22.20 6.14
N SER A 41 7.37 21.26 6.17
CA SER A 41 7.90 20.71 7.43
C SER A 41 8.60 21.80 8.24
N ASN A 42 9.45 22.59 7.58
CA ASN A 42 10.18 23.68 8.22
C ASN A 42 9.23 24.76 8.75
N SER A 43 8.24 25.15 7.95
CA SER A 43 7.25 26.15 8.35
C SER A 43 6.43 25.72 9.58
N LEU A 44 6.04 24.44 9.67
CA LEU A 44 5.35 23.92 10.86
C LEU A 44 6.24 23.94 12.11
N ALA A 45 7.53 23.59 11.97
CA ALA A 45 8.47 23.64 13.08
C ALA A 45 8.72 25.08 13.55
N GLU A 46 8.84 26.04 12.63
CA GLU A 46 8.99 27.48 12.92
C GLU A 46 7.79 28.06 13.67
N LEU A 47 6.58 27.52 13.41
CA LEU A 47 5.37 27.86 14.15
C LEU A 47 5.29 27.21 15.55
N GLY A 48 6.29 26.43 15.95
CA GLY A 48 6.38 25.80 17.27
C GLY A 48 5.77 24.40 17.36
N PHE A 49 5.38 23.78 16.24
CA PHE A 49 4.90 22.40 16.27
C PHE A 49 6.06 21.41 16.48
N THR A 50 5.85 20.45 17.38
CA THR A 50 6.77 19.32 17.53
C THR A 50 6.56 18.30 16.40
N LEU A 51 7.58 18.09 15.58
CA LEU A 51 7.56 17.08 14.52
C LEU A 51 8.22 15.78 14.99
N ARG A 52 7.64 14.64 14.60
CA ARG A 52 8.15 13.30 14.87
C ARG A 52 8.24 12.50 13.57
N ARG A 53 9.07 11.47 13.57
CA ARG A 53 9.20 10.55 12.43
C ARG A 53 8.47 9.25 12.72
N LEU A 54 7.53 8.91 11.84
CA LEU A 54 6.90 7.61 11.81
C LEU A 54 7.45 6.80 10.65
N LYS A 55 7.33 5.48 10.76
CA LYS A 55 7.75 4.56 9.73
C LYS A 55 6.65 3.55 9.41
N THR A 56 6.50 3.29 8.12
CA THR A 56 5.72 2.18 7.57
C THR A 56 6.54 1.48 6.49
N ASP A 57 6.31 0.19 6.30
CA ASP A 57 6.97 -0.60 5.27
C ASP A 57 5.95 -1.07 4.23
N THR A 58 6.43 -1.41 3.04
CA THR A 58 5.60 -1.92 1.95
C THR A 58 6.32 -3.11 1.30
N PRO A 59 5.61 -4.21 0.98
CA PRO A 59 6.23 -5.36 0.32
C PRO A 59 6.65 -5.02 -1.12
N PRO A 60 7.62 -5.77 -1.70
CA PRO A 60 7.94 -5.64 -3.12
C PRO A 60 6.74 -5.99 -3.99
N ARG A 61 6.68 -5.43 -5.20
CA ARG A 61 5.70 -5.82 -6.23
C ARG A 61 6.35 -6.90 -7.10
N ILE A 62 5.62 -7.97 -7.38
CA ILE A 62 6.10 -9.13 -8.14
C ILE A 62 5.32 -9.20 -9.44
N ASP A 63 6.03 -9.50 -10.53
CA ASP A 63 5.41 -9.75 -11.82
C ASP A 63 4.68 -11.10 -11.81
N ALA A 64 3.38 -11.08 -12.05
CA ALA A 64 2.53 -12.26 -12.06
C ALA A 64 3.02 -13.34 -13.06
N ARG A 65 3.72 -12.94 -14.13
CA ARG A 65 4.32 -13.87 -15.11
C ARG A 65 5.37 -14.80 -14.55
N THR A 66 5.91 -14.46 -13.39
CA THR A 66 6.97 -15.21 -12.72
C THR A 66 6.47 -16.08 -11.57
N ILE A 67 5.14 -16.15 -11.38
CA ILE A 67 4.51 -16.88 -10.29
C ILE A 67 3.91 -18.18 -10.82
N ASP A 68 4.25 -19.29 -10.17
CA ASP A 68 3.60 -20.57 -10.37
C ASP A 68 2.36 -20.66 -9.48
N PHE A 69 1.21 -20.24 -10.02
CA PHE A 69 -0.06 -20.24 -9.30
C PHE A 69 -0.60 -21.64 -8.98
N SER A 70 -0.08 -22.71 -9.60
CA SER A 70 -0.50 -24.08 -9.26
C SER A 70 -0.08 -24.51 -7.86
N LYS A 71 0.85 -23.78 -7.23
CA LYS A 71 1.37 -24.02 -5.88
C LYS A 71 0.78 -23.11 -4.81
N THR A 72 -0.23 -22.32 -5.16
CA THR A 72 -0.92 -21.43 -4.23
C THR A 72 -2.29 -21.98 -3.89
N GLU A 73 -2.87 -21.49 -2.80
CA GLU A 73 -4.27 -21.76 -2.44
C GLU A 73 -5.14 -20.58 -2.87
N VAL A 74 -6.20 -20.85 -3.63
CA VAL A 74 -7.12 -19.83 -4.11
C VAL A 74 -8.06 -19.40 -2.99
N GLN A 75 -8.13 -18.10 -2.72
CA GLN A 75 -9.09 -17.50 -1.81
C GLN A 75 -10.05 -16.60 -2.59
N MET A 76 -11.30 -17.05 -2.72
CA MET A 76 -12.35 -16.29 -3.39
C MET A 76 -12.88 -15.15 -2.50
N GLY A 77 -13.44 -14.13 -3.16
CA GLY A 77 -14.25 -13.10 -2.51
C GLY A 77 -15.59 -13.63 -1.99
N SER A 78 -16.40 -12.73 -1.43
CA SER A 78 -17.71 -13.08 -0.87
C SER A 78 -18.71 -13.51 -1.96
N GLU A 79 -19.46 -14.59 -1.69
CA GLU A 79 -20.56 -15.02 -2.55
C GLU A 79 -21.76 -14.09 -2.46
N THR A 80 -21.96 -13.43 -1.32
CA THR A 80 -23.02 -12.42 -1.14
C THR A 80 -22.49 -11.00 -1.40
N PRO A 81 -23.32 -10.08 -1.91
CA PRO A 81 -22.95 -8.70 -2.10
C PRO A 81 -22.49 -8.02 -0.81
N LEU A 82 -21.30 -7.42 -0.86
CA LEU A 82 -20.78 -6.58 0.21
C LEU A 82 -20.57 -5.17 -0.31
N TYR A 83 -21.21 -4.21 0.35
CA TYR A 83 -21.18 -2.81 -0.05
C TYR A 83 -20.36 -1.99 0.95
N PHE A 84 -19.58 -1.04 0.42
CA PHE A 84 -18.95 -0.02 1.24
C PHE A 84 -19.93 1.08 1.68
N SER A 85 -21.01 1.30 0.91
CA SER A 85 -22.02 2.32 1.18
C SER A 85 -23.36 1.70 1.54
N PHE A 86 -24.07 2.30 2.50
CA PHE A 86 -25.44 1.93 2.87
C PHE A 86 -26.48 2.28 1.80
N SER A 87 -26.17 3.23 0.90
CA SER A 87 -27.17 3.73 -0.05
C SER A 87 -27.63 2.70 -1.07
N TYR A 88 -26.77 1.77 -1.49
CA TYR A 88 -27.12 0.71 -2.43
C TYR A 88 -28.15 -0.27 -1.84
N PRO A 89 -27.88 -0.90 -0.68
CA PRO A 89 -28.86 -1.79 -0.07
C PRO A 89 -30.15 -1.08 0.35
N GLU A 90 -30.08 0.16 0.87
CA GLU A 90 -31.28 0.93 1.26
C GLU A 90 -32.17 1.28 0.06
N ALA A 91 -31.58 1.63 -1.08
CA ALA A 91 -32.31 1.95 -2.29
C ALA A 91 -32.73 0.70 -3.10
N GLY A 92 -32.31 -0.51 -2.69
CA GLY A 92 -32.59 -1.75 -3.41
C GLY A 92 -31.95 -1.79 -4.80
N ILE A 93 -30.83 -1.07 -5.00
CA ILE A 93 -30.10 -1.00 -6.27
C ILE A 93 -28.70 -1.58 -6.12
N LEU A 94 -28.16 -2.11 -7.22
CA LEU A 94 -26.76 -2.53 -7.28
C LEU A 94 -25.83 -1.31 -7.46
N PRO A 95 -24.55 -1.41 -7.01
CA PRO A 95 -23.55 -0.44 -7.35
C PRO A 95 -23.37 -0.32 -8.87
N PRO A 96 -22.92 0.84 -9.36
CA PRO A 96 -22.65 0.99 -10.78
C PRO A 96 -21.60 -0.03 -11.23
N GLU A 97 -21.74 -0.49 -12.48
CA GLU A 97 -20.75 -1.35 -13.13
C GLU A 97 -19.33 -0.76 -12.99
N PRO A 98 -18.30 -1.59 -12.73
CA PRO A 98 -16.93 -1.13 -12.60
C PRO A 98 -16.47 -0.31 -13.81
N LEU A 99 -15.75 0.79 -13.55
CA LEU A 99 -15.16 1.63 -14.61
C LEU A 99 -14.11 0.88 -15.43
N ILE A 100 -13.44 -0.11 -14.82
CA ILE A 100 -12.48 -0.98 -15.49
C ILE A 100 -13.26 -2.15 -16.08
N ARG A 101 -13.28 -2.22 -17.41
CA ARG A 101 -13.94 -3.28 -18.19
C ARG A 101 -12.92 -4.19 -18.83
N GLY A 102 -13.30 -5.45 -19.04
CA GLY A 102 -12.51 -6.46 -19.73
C GLY A 102 -12.10 -7.61 -18.83
N GLU A 103 -11.70 -8.71 -19.47
CA GLU A 103 -11.18 -9.87 -18.76
C GLU A 103 -9.88 -9.53 -18.04
N PRO A 104 -9.66 -10.06 -16.82
CA PRO A 104 -8.38 -10.00 -16.16
C PRO A 104 -7.26 -10.55 -17.05
N ASN A 105 -6.02 -10.16 -16.74
CA ASN A 105 -4.85 -10.71 -17.45
C ASN A 105 -4.91 -12.26 -17.39
N PRO A 106 -4.80 -12.97 -18.54
CA PRO A 106 -4.99 -14.42 -18.61
C PRO A 106 -3.98 -15.23 -17.79
N ILE A 107 -2.94 -14.57 -17.25
CA ILE A 107 -1.99 -15.22 -16.35
C ILE A 107 -2.58 -15.60 -14.99
N TYR A 108 -3.63 -14.90 -14.55
CA TYR A 108 -4.33 -15.26 -13.34
C TYR A 108 -5.25 -16.44 -13.64
N PRO A 109 -5.16 -17.56 -12.88
CA PRO A 109 -6.18 -18.60 -12.92
C PRO A 109 -7.58 -17.98 -12.88
N ARG A 110 -8.47 -18.37 -13.81
CA ARG A 110 -9.72 -17.65 -14.07
C ARG A 110 -10.51 -17.43 -12.77
N PRO A 111 -10.99 -16.21 -12.50
CA PRO A 111 -11.94 -15.97 -11.42
C PRO A 111 -13.25 -16.71 -11.69
N LYS A 112 -13.93 -17.12 -10.61
CA LYS A 112 -15.33 -17.55 -10.64
C LYS A 112 -16.20 -16.30 -10.68
N ASP A 113 -17.11 -16.21 -11.63
CA ASP A 113 -18.14 -15.18 -11.65
C ASP A 113 -19.05 -15.36 -10.42
N THR A 114 -19.30 -14.28 -9.68
CA THR A 114 -20.39 -14.27 -8.68
C THR A 114 -21.61 -13.59 -9.28
N ASP A 115 -22.78 -13.88 -8.71
CA ASP A 115 -24.08 -13.39 -9.23
C ASP A 115 -24.24 -11.86 -9.16
N TRP A 116 -23.30 -11.15 -8.53
CA TRP A 116 -23.45 -9.74 -8.21
C TRP A 116 -22.32 -8.83 -8.70
N GLN A 117 -21.10 -9.35 -8.86
CA GLN A 117 -20.03 -8.64 -9.59
C GLN A 117 -18.88 -9.61 -9.93
N PRO A 118 -18.15 -9.39 -11.04
CA PRO A 118 -16.89 -10.10 -11.28
C PRO A 118 -15.88 -9.80 -10.16
N GLN A 119 -15.30 -10.84 -9.56
CA GLN A 119 -14.32 -10.72 -8.46
C GLN A 119 -13.05 -11.52 -8.76
N LEU A 120 -11.88 -10.90 -8.58
CA LEU A 120 -10.61 -11.61 -8.62
C LEU A 120 -10.36 -12.37 -7.31
N PRO A 121 -9.85 -13.61 -7.35
CA PRO A 121 -9.36 -14.27 -6.16
C PRO A 121 -8.04 -13.66 -5.67
N CYS A 122 -7.80 -13.85 -4.38
CA CYS A 122 -6.46 -13.78 -3.80
C CYS A 122 -5.79 -15.17 -3.84
N TYR A 123 -4.47 -15.19 -3.69
CA TYR A 123 -3.67 -16.41 -3.68
C TYR A 123 -2.86 -16.48 -2.40
N LEU A 124 -3.13 -17.48 -1.56
CA LEU A 124 -2.46 -17.69 -0.29
C LEU A 124 -1.16 -18.46 -0.51
N VAL A 125 -0.10 -17.98 0.16
CA VAL A 125 1.23 -18.58 0.19
C VAL A 125 1.81 -18.46 1.58
N HIS A 126 2.74 -19.36 1.91
CA HIS A 126 3.32 -19.45 3.24
C HIS A 126 4.85 -19.33 3.17
N THR A 127 5.42 -18.67 4.17
CA THR A 127 6.88 -18.70 4.37
C THR A 127 7.29 -20.05 4.95
N ASN A 128 8.57 -20.39 4.80
CA ASN A 128 9.12 -21.62 5.36
C ASN A 128 10.45 -21.35 6.10
N LYS A 129 11.03 -22.40 6.68
CA LYS A 129 12.29 -22.32 7.44
C LYS A 129 13.41 -21.65 6.65
N LYS A 130 13.55 -21.99 5.37
CA LYS A 130 14.56 -21.39 4.46
C LYS A 130 14.33 -19.88 4.29
N THR A 131 13.08 -19.44 4.14
CA THR A 131 12.76 -18.00 4.12
C THR A 131 13.23 -17.30 5.40
N HIS A 132 12.96 -17.91 6.55
CA HIS A 132 13.34 -17.32 7.85
C HIS A 132 14.86 -17.28 8.03
N GLU A 133 15.58 -18.33 7.61
CA GLU A 133 17.05 -18.37 7.62
C GLU A 133 17.66 -17.27 6.76
N ILE A 134 17.13 -17.03 5.56
CA ILE A 134 17.58 -15.95 4.68
C ILE A 134 17.39 -14.58 5.35
N ILE A 135 16.22 -14.36 5.97
CA ILE A 135 15.92 -13.11 6.68
C ILE A 135 16.90 -12.93 7.84
N ARG A 136 17.06 -13.94 8.72
CA ARG A 136 17.95 -13.89 9.89
C ARG A 136 19.40 -13.60 9.49
N SER A 137 19.88 -14.26 8.43
CA SER A 137 21.24 -14.08 7.91
C SER A 137 21.49 -12.67 7.35
N ASN A 138 20.43 -11.89 7.08
CA ASN A 138 20.51 -10.54 6.52
C ASN A 138 19.94 -9.46 7.43
N LEU A 139 19.54 -9.76 8.67
CA LEU A 139 18.98 -8.76 9.59
C LEU A 139 19.93 -7.60 9.86
N GLY A 140 21.24 -7.85 9.87
CA GLY A 140 22.28 -6.81 9.99
C GLY A 140 22.34 -5.83 8.81
N ARG A 141 21.59 -6.06 7.73
CA ARG A 141 21.42 -5.12 6.61
C ARG A 141 20.08 -4.40 6.65
N SER A 142 19.20 -4.79 7.58
CA SER A 142 17.92 -4.15 7.77
C SER A 142 18.12 -2.85 8.52
N PRO A 143 17.71 -1.72 7.95
CA PRO A 143 17.86 -0.42 8.59
C PRO A 143 16.90 -0.28 9.79
N LEU A 144 15.91 -1.18 9.92
CA LEU A 144 15.07 -1.33 11.11
C LEU A 144 15.80 -1.95 12.30
N TYR A 145 16.70 -2.88 12.05
CA TYR A 145 17.28 -3.71 13.10
C TYR A 145 18.62 -3.16 13.60
N THR A 146 19.31 -2.41 12.76
CA THR A 146 20.66 -1.89 13.00
C THR A 146 20.70 -0.55 13.72
N GLY A 147 19.56 0.06 14.01
CA GLY A 147 19.51 1.43 14.57
C GLY A 147 19.94 2.52 13.58
N LEU A 148 20.19 2.18 12.31
CA LEU A 148 20.51 3.16 11.25
C LEU A 148 19.35 4.12 10.96
N ILE A 149 18.12 3.75 11.33
CA ILE A 149 16.95 4.61 11.27
C ILE A 149 16.54 4.94 12.69
N GLU A 150 16.71 6.21 13.09
CA GLU A 150 16.04 6.75 14.26
C GLU A 150 14.57 7.01 13.91
N GLY A 151 13.71 6.09 14.35
CA GLY A 151 12.26 6.19 14.30
C GLY A 151 11.73 6.36 15.71
N ILE A 152 11.66 7.63 16.14
CA ILE A 152 11.49 8.10 17.53
C ILE A 152 12.76 7.93 18.36
#